data_AF-A0A369H6C9-F1
#
_entry.id   AF-A0A369H6C9-F1
#
_cell.length_a   1.000
_cell.length_b   1.000
_cell.length_c   1.000
_cell.angle_alpha   90.00
_cell.angle_beta   90.00
_cell.angle_gamma   90.00
#
_symmetry.space_group_name_H-M   'P 1'
#
loop_
_entity.id
_entity.type
_entity.pdbx_description
1 polymer ?
#
loop_
_entity_poly.entity_id
_entity_poly.type
_entity_poly.pdbx_seq_one_letter_code
_entity_poly.pdbx_strand_id
1 'polypeptide(L)'
;MTTSPQPSTQAQVSAARPSRRKPAAPRRARRRVSKLLTNTTSPLAQADLRSILSNPIAWTALDATDRAEILALFPDRQHIIECGPESRPNFATLMNDDSFRYDCAAYTTNLAAGRHDEEWLADAWAAHERRKAGDFDAYLDSKFADEWLAGRDSEPTTTSPPPPA
;
A
#
# COMPACT_ATOMS: atom_id res chain seq x y z
N MET A 1 11.99 -83.74 15.06
CA MET A 1 12.74 -82.56 15.56
C MET A 1 13.69 -82.11 14.45
N THR A 2 13.88 -80.80 14.27
CA THR A 2 14.69 -80.12 13.21
C THR A 2 14.14 -80.30 11.77
N THR A 3 14.04 -79.32 10.86
CA THR A 3 14.34 -77.89 10.80
C THR A 3 13.62 -77.30 9.56
N SER A 4 13.21 -76.02 9.62
CA SER A 4 12.79 -75.15 8.50
C SER A 4 13.94 -74.96 7.48
N PRO A 5 13.75 -74.44 6.24
CA PRO A 5 13.38 -73.02 6.05
C PRO A 5 12.51 -72.67 4.80
N GLN A 6 12.04 -71.43 4.81
CA GLN A 6 11.29 -70.71 3.77
C GLN A 6 12.08 -70.39 2.49
N PRO A 7 11.39 -70.10 1.37
CA PRO A 7 11.89 -69.18 0.35
C PRO A 7 11.35 -67.76 0.56
N SER A 8 12.26 -66.81 0.75
CA SER A 8 12.00 -65.37 0.80
C SER A 8 11.83 -64.78 -0.61
N THR A 9 10.67 -64.21 -0.89
CA THR A 9 10.46 -63.36 -2.07
C THR A 9 10.96 -61.95 -1.78
N GLN A 10 12.10 -61.57 -2.37
CA GLN A 10 12.55 -60.19 -2.49
C GLN A 10 12.15 -59.64 -3.87
N ALA A 11 11.44 -58.51 -3.90
CA ALA A 11 11.30 -57.69 -5.11
C ALA A 11 11.15 -56.19 -4.76
N GLN A 12 12.31 -55.54 -4.67
CA GLN A 12 12.65 -54.20 -5.16
C GLN A 12 11.69 -53.02 -4.92
N VAL A 13 12.02 -52.21 -3.92
CA VAL A 13 11.59 -50.80 -3.81
C VAL A 13 12.62 -49.90 -4.52
N SER A 14 12.25 -49.41 -5.70
CA SER A 14 13.01 -48.39 -6.43
C SER A 14 12.87 -47.04 -5.71
N ALA A 15 13.85 -46.69 -4.87
CA ALA A 15 13.93 -45.38 -4.24
C ALA A 15 14.30 -44.31 -5.28
N ALA A 16 13.30 -43.59 -5.81
CA ALA A 16 13.51 -42.42 -6.63
C ALA A 16 14.18 -41.31 -5.81
N ARG A 17 15.41 -40.95 -6.17
CA ARG A 17 16.20 -39.89 -5.54
C ARG A 17 15.53 -38.53 -5.81
N PRO A 18 15.14 -37.74 -4.79
CA PRO A 18 14.53 -36.44 -5.04
C PRO A 18 15.57 -35.50 -5.65
N SER A 19 15.32 -35.09 -6.90
CA SER A 19 16.08 -34.06 -7.59
C SER A 19 15.95 -32.76 -6.81
N ARG A 20 17.03 -32.39 -6.11
CA ARG A 20 17.15 -31.15 -5.34
C ARG A 20 17.13 -29.98 -6.33
N ARG A 21 15.94 -29.42 -6.58
CA ARG A 21 15.76 -28.23 -7.41
C ARG A 21 16.58 -27.10 -6.81
N LYS A 22 17.59 -26.61 -7.56
CA LYS A 22 18.39 -25.44 -7.19
C LYS A 22 17.46 -24.22 -7.07
N PRO A 23 17.63 -23.34 -6.07
CA PRO A 23 16.80 -22.15 -5.96
C PRO A 23 17.07 -21.22 -7.15
N ALA A 24 16.03 -20.98 -7.95
CA ALA A 24 16.11 -20.07 -9.08
C ALA A 24 16.20 -18.62 -8.55
N ALA A 25 17.39 -18.04 -8.74
CA ALA A 25 17.84 -16.66 -8.63
C ALA A 25 16.85 -15.53 -8.22
N PRO A 26 17.31 -14.57 -7.38
CA PRO A 26 16.50 -13.50 -6.76
C PRO A 26 15.79 -12.57 -7.76
N ARG A 27 16.27 -12.44 -9.01
CA ARG A 27 15.65 -11.61 -10.05
C ARG A 27 14.23 -12.07 -10.45
N ARG A 28 13.96 -13.38 -10.46
CA ARG A 28 12.62 -13.90 -10.78
C ARG A 28 11.65 -13.66 -9.63
N ALA A 29 12.13 -13.68 -8.39
CA ALA A 29 11.34 -13.31 -7.22
C ALA A 29 10.97 -11.83 -7.25
N ARG A 30 11.94 -10.93 -7.47
CA ARG A 30 11.69 -9.47 -7.56
C ARG A 30 10.66 -9.10 -8.63
N ARG A 31 10.73 -9.70 -9.83
CA ARG A 31 9.71 -9.48 -10.89
C ARG A 31 8.31 -9.99 -10.52
N ARG A 32 8.20 -10.99 -9.65
CA ARG A 32 6.89 -11.41 -9.11
C ARG A 32 6.37 -10.39 -8.11
N VAL A 33 7.23 -9.83 -7.27
CA VAL A 33 6.84 -8.78 -6.29
C VAL A 33 6.32 -7.53 -6.98
N SER A 34 7.01 -7.03 -8.01
CA SER A 34 6.53 -5.85 -8.76
C SER A 34 5.12 -6.07 -9.32
N LYS A 35 4.86 -7.26 -9.89
CA LYS A 35 3.53 -7.63 -10.40
C LYS A 35 2.48 -7.82 -9.31
N LEU A 36 2.88 -8.13 -8.07
CA LEU A 36 1.93 -8.22 -6.95
C LEU A 36 1.44 -6.84 -6.50
N LEU A 37 2.26 -5.79 -6.69
CA LEU A 37 1.95 -4.43 -6.28
C LEU A 37 1.23 -3.61 -7.36
N THR A 38 1.29 -4.04 -8.62
CA THR A 38 0.68 -3.31 -9.74
C THR A 38 -0.55 -4.00 -10.32
N ASN A 39 -0.62 -5.33 -10.27
CA ASN A 39 -1.69 -6.07 -10.94
C ASN A 39 -3.00 -6.07 -10.12
N THR A 40 -4.11 -5.74 -10.79
CA THR A 40 -5.48 -5.74 -10.26
C THR A 40 -5.96 -7.11 -9.77
N THR A 41 -5.45 -8.19 -10.37
CA THR A 41 -5.77 -9.58 -10.01
C THR A 41 -4.85 -10.15 -8.92
N SER A 42 -3.97 -9.30 -8.36
CA SER A 42 -3.08 -9.71 -7.28
C SER A 42 -3.89 -10.16 -6.05
N PRO A 43 -3.52 -11.27 -5.38
CA PRO A 43 -4.15 -11.67 -4.13
C PRO A 43 -4.01 -10.60 -3.03
N LEU A 44 -3.10 -9.65 -3.21
CA LEU A 44 -2.94 -8.51 -2.32
C LEU A 44 -4.14 -7.55 -2.35
N ALA A 45 -4.89 -7.48 -3.46
CA ALA A 45 -6.07 -6.62 -3.58
C ALA A 45 -7.26 -7.12 -2.73
N GLN A 46 -7.30 -8.42 -2.43
CA GLN A 46 -8.36 -9.05 -1.62
C GLN A 46 -7.91 -9.36 -0.18
N ALA A 47 -6.62 -9.23 0.11
CA ALA A 47 -6.08 -9.55 1.42
C ALA A 47 -6.28 -8.40 2.41
N ASP A 48 -6.40 -8.75 3.70
CA ASP A 48 -6.40 -7.77 4.79
C ASP A 48 -4.96 -7.30 5.05
N LEU A 49 -4.55 -6.24 4.36
CA LEU A 49 -3.23 -5.63 4.48
C LEU A 49 -2.90 -5.23 5.91
N ARG A 50 -3.89 -4.74 6.64
CA ARG A 50 -3.70 -4.29 8.02
C ARG A 50 -3.26 -5.44 8.91
N SER A 51 -3.92 -6.60 8.79
CA SER A 51 -3.56 -7.81 9.52
C SER A 51 -2.19 -8.36 9.10
N ILE A 52 -1.84 -8.27 7.81
CA ILE A 52 -0.54 -8.73 7.30
C ILE A 52 0.61 -7.86 7.83
N LEU A 53 0.47 -6.53 7.74
CA LEU A 53 1.52 -5.58 8.13
C LEU A 53 1.69 -5.46 9.65
N SER A 54 0.63 -5.72 10.43
CA SER A 54 0.69 -5.73 11.89
C SER A 54 1.19 -7.05 12.49
N ASN A 55 1.46 -8.06 11.65
CA ASN A 55 1.96 -9.33 12.11
C ASN A 55 3.44 -9.22 12.52
N PRO A 56 3.82 -9.63 13.75
CA PRO A 56 5.22 -9.58 14.18
C PRO A 56 6.15 -10.43 13.31
N ILE A 57 5.64 -11.48 12.66
CA ILE A 57 6.41 -12.31 11.72
C ILE A 57 6.86 -11.48 10.52
N ALA A 58 6.00 -10.60 10.01
CA ALA A 58 6.34 -9.71 8.90
C ALA A 58 7.52 -8.80 9.24
N TRP A 59 7.59 -8.32 10.50
CA TRP A 59 8.71 -7.52 10.99
C TRP A 59 10.01 -8.32 11.10
N THR A 60 9.94 -9.54 11.65
CA THR A 60 11.13 -10.40 11.85
C THR A 60 11.70 -10.98 10.55
N ALA A 61 10.93 -10.97 9.46
CA ALA A 61 11.35 -11.46 8.16
C ALA A 61 12.22 -10.46 7.38
N LEU A 62 12.24 -9.18 7.80
CA LEU A 62 12.99 -8.09 7.17
C LEU A 62 14.42 -8.05 7.69
N ASP A 63 15.36 -7.61 6.85
CA ASP A 63 16.73 -7.37 7.29
C ASP A 63 16.84 -6.06 8.10
N ALA A 64 18.03 -5.74 8.63
CA ALA A 64 18.21 -4.52 9.42
C ALA A 64 18.07 -3.24 8.56
N THR A 65 18.40 -3.32 7.27
CA THR A 65 18.36 -2.20 6.33
C THR A 65 16.92 -1.83 6.00
N ASP A 66 16.12 -2.82 5.60
CA ASP A 66 14.71 -2.66 5.27
C ASP A 66 13.91 -2.15 6.49
N ARG A 67 14.23 -2.65 7.69
CA ARG A 67 13.62 -2.15 8.93
C ARG A 67 13.93 -0.67 9.18
N ALA A 68 15.17 -0.25 8.94
CA ALA A 68 15.56 1.16 9.10
C ALA A 68 14.88 2.06 8.05
N GLU A 69 14.76 1.60 6.80
CA GLU A 69 14.04 2.31 5.74
C GLU A 69 12.56 2.48 6.09
N ILE A 70 11.90 1.40 6.52
CA ILE A 70 10.49 1.45 6.93
C ILE A 70 10.30 2.44 8.09
N LEU A 71 11.16 2.41 9.12
CA LEU A 71 11.08 3.36 10.24
C LEU A 71 11.28 4.82 9.80
N ALA A 72 12.09 5.07 8.77
CA ALA A 72 12.30 6.41 8.23
C ALA A 72 11.11 6.95 7.42
N LEU A 73 10.24 6.05 6.92
CA LEU A 73 9.03 6.42 6.18
C LEU A 73 7.85 6.79 7.08
N PHE A 74 7.91 6.51 8.39
CA PHE A 74 6.85 6.93 9.30
C PHE A 74 6.83 8.47 9.42
N PRO A 75 5.65 9.10 9.30
CA PRO A 75 5.53 10.56 9.40
C PRO A 75 5.83 11.06 10.82
N ASP A 76 5.63 10.20 11.82
CA ASP A 76 5.75 10.52 13.23
C ASP A 76 6.42 9.38 14.01
N ARG A 77 7.00 9.71 15.18
CA ARG A 77 7.67 8.73 16.04
C ARG A 77 6.75 8.11 17.09
N GLN A 78 5.47 8.51 17.17
CA GLN A 78 4.57 8.03 18.23
C GLN A 78 4.24 6.55 18.04
N HIS A 79 4.23 6.10 16.78
CA HIS A 79 4.02 4.71 16.42
C HIS A 79 5.30 3.86 16.42
N ILE A 80 6.42 4.36 16.97
CA ILE A 80 7.69 3.64 17.05
C ILE A 80 8.02 3.35 18.52
N ILE A 81 8.28 2.08 18.82
CA ILE A 81 8.90 1.67 20.09
C ILE A 81 10.41 1.80 19.89
N GLU A 82 10.99 2.90 20.36
CA GLU A 82 12.44 3.12 20.34
C GLU A 82 13.12 2.24 21.40
N CYS A 83 13.76 1.16 20.94
CA CYS A 83 14.56 0.25 21.78
C CYS A 83 15.97 0.09 21.18
N GLY A 84 16.60 1.22 20.88
CA GLY A 84 17.94 1.27 20.27
C GLY A 84 18.00 0.48 18.95
N PRO A 85 18.93 -0.48 18.79
CA PRO A 85 19.11 -1.23 17.54
C PRO A 85 17.91 -2.12 17.16
N GLU A 86 16.98 -2.37 18.09
CA GLU A 86 15.76 -3.16 17.87
C GLU A 86 14.50 -2.28 17.87
N SER A 87 14.62 -1.08 17.31
CA SER A 87 13.47 -0.20 17.11
C SER A 87 12.43 -0.88 16.21
N ARG A 88 11.16 -0.80 16.60
CA ARG A 88 10.06 -1.48 15.90
C ARG A 88 8.76 -0.67 15.96
N PRO A 89 7.86 -0.83 14.98
CA PRO A 89 6.54 -0.23 15.06
C PRO A 89 5.76 -0.73 16.29
N ASN A 90 5.07 0.19 16.96
CA ASN A 90 4.13 -0.10 18.02
C ASN A 90 2.80 -0.56 17.41
N PHE A 91 2.69 -1.86 17.10
CA PHE A 91 1.52 -2.44 16.47
C PHE A 91 0.21 -2.17 17.23
N ALA A 92 0.22 -2.05 18.55
CA ALA A 92 -0.99 -1.77 19.32
C ALA A 92 -1.54 -0.37 19.03
N THR A 93 -0.66 0.62 18.92
CA THR A 93 -1.06 2.00 18.58
C THR A 93 -1.36 2.14 17.09
N LEU A 94 -0.50 1.59 16.23
CA LEU A 94 -0.61 1.67 14.77
C LEU A 94 -1.92 1.03 14.28
N MET A 95 -2.35 -0.06 14.92
CA MET A 95 -3.62 -0.70 14.58
C MET A 95 -4.84 0.16 14.92
N ASN A 96 -4.74 1.07 15.88
CA ASN A 96 -5.87 1.93 16.28
C ASN A 96 -5.85 3.31 15.60
N ASP A 97 -4.82 3.63 14.82
CA ASP A 97 -4.78 4.85 14.04
C ASP A 97 -5.70 4.76 12.81
N ASP A 98 -6.55 5.78 12.65
CA ASP A 98 -7.49 5.88 11.54
C ASP A 98 -6.77 6.17 10.22
N SER A 99 -5.64 6.88 10.26
CA SER A 99 -4.84 7.20 9.07
C SER A 99 -4.29 5.92 8.44
N PHE A 100 -3.61 5.09 9.25
CA PHE A 100 -3.10 3.79 8.79
C PHE A 100 -4.20 2.86 8.26
N ARG A 101 -5.38 2.85 8.90
CA ARG A 101 -6.52 2.05 8.44
C ARG A 101 -7.05 2.53 7.09
N TYR A 102 -7.17 3.84 6.93
CA TYR A 102 -7.58 4.46 5.69
C TYR A 102 -6.59 4.15 4.57
N ASP A 103 -5.28 4.29 4.82
CA ASP A 103 -4.24 4.04 3.83
C ASP A 103 -4.24 2.58 3.35
N CYS A 104 -4.39 1.62 4.28
CA CYS A 104 -4.50 0.20 3.91
C CYS A 104 -5.71 -0.06 2.99
N ALA A 105 -6.87 0.52 3.33
CA ALA A 105 -8.10 0.33 2.56
C ALA A 105 -8.07 1.08 1.21
N ALA A 106 -7.51 2.28 1.20
CA ALA A 106 -7.32 3.07 -0.01
C ALA A 106 -6.38 2.36 -0.97
N TYR A 107 -5.28 1.79 -0.45
CA TYR A 107 -4.33 1.04 -1.27
C TYR A 107 -4.95 -0.20 -1.91
N THR A 108 -5.67 -1.05 -1.16
CA THR A 108 -6.33 -2.24 -1.74
C THR A 108 -7.39 -1.84 -2.78
N THR A 109 -8.17 -0.80 -2.50
CA THR A 109 -9.17 -0.27 -3.43
C THR A 109 -8.52 0.27 -4.70
N ASN A 110 -7.42 1.02 -4.57
CA ASN A 110 -6.66 1.57 -5.70
C ASN A 110 -6.03 0.44 -6.54
N LEU A 111 -5.48 -0.57 -5.88
CA LEU A 111 -4.90 -1.73 -6.56
C LEU A 111 -5.97 -2.53 -7.32
N ALA A 112 -7.12 -2.80 -6.71
CA ALA A 112 -8.25 -3.47 -7.37
C ALA A 112 -8.77 -2.67 -8.58
N ALA A 113 -8.71 -1.34 -8.50
CA ALA A 113 -9.13 -0.43 -9.56
C ALA A 113 -8.08 -0.18 -10.67
N GLY A 114 -6.90 -0.80 -10.61
CA GLY A 114 -5.83 -0.60 -11.61
C GLY A 114 -5.10 0.73 -11.50
N ARG A 115 -5.28 1.45 -10.39
CA ARG A 115 -4.63 2.76 -10.14
C ARG A 115 -3.15 2.63 -9.74
N HIS A 116 -2.53 1.49 -10.02
CA HIS A 116 -1.09 1.25 -9.83
C HIS A 116 -0.43 0.69 -11.09
N ASP A 117 -1.12 0.73 -12.23
CA ASP A 117 -0.53 0.41 -13.53
C ASP A 117 0.50 1.47 -13.92
N GLU A 118 1.51 1.09 -14.73
CA GLU A 118 2.63 1.96 -15.09
C GLU A 118 2.17 3.26 -15.77
N GLU A 119 1.14 3.17 -16.62
CA GLU A 119 0.54 4.32 -17.29
C GLU A 119 -0.17 5.25 -16.31
N TRP A 120 -0.95 4.68 -15.39
CA TRP A 120 -1.63 5.45 -14.34
C TRP A 120 -0.63 6.22 -13.48
N LEU A 121 0.48 5.56 -13.11
CA LEU A 121 1.54 6.20 -12.34
C LEU A 121 2.18 7.34 -13.13
N ALA A 122 2.48 7.14 -14.42
CA ALA A 122 3.05 8.19 -15.27
C ALA A 122 2.13 9.41 -15.37
N ASP A 123 0.83 9.19 -15.56
CA ASP A 123 -0.18 10.26 -15.60
C ASP A 123 -0.30 10.99 -14.26
N ALA A 124 -0.27 10.26 -13.14
CA ALA A 124 -0.31 10.84 -11.81
C ALA A 124 0.88 11.76 -11.55
N TRP A 125 2.10 11.34 -11.94
CA TRP A 125 3.30 12.19 -11.86
C TRP A 125 3.19 13.41 -12.77
N ALA A 126 2.76 13.23 -14.02
CA ALA A 126 2.57 14.35 -14.94
C ALA A 126 1.54 15.37 -14.41
N ALA A 127 0.45 14.90 -13.82
CA ALA A 127 -0.55 15.75 -13.18
C ALA A 127 0.00 16.46 -11.94
N HIS A 128 0.83 15.78 -11.15
CA HIS A 128 1.51 16.39 -9.99
C HIS A 128 2.45 17.52 -10.43
N GLU A 129 3.28 17.28 -11.45
CA GLU A 129 4.20 18.30 -11.97
C GLU A 129 3.46 19.49 -12.57
N ARG A 130 2.36 19.28 -13.30
CA ARG A 130 1.51 20.39 -13.79
C ARG A 130 0.91 21.21 -12.66
N ARG A 131 0.47 20.58 -11.57
CA ARG A 131 0.00 21.31 -10.38
C ARG A 131 1.12 22.12 -9.75
N LYS A 132 2.30 21.53 -9.60
CA LYS A 132 3.47 22.21 -9.04
C LYS A 132 3.93 23.37 -9.93
N ALA A 133 3.74 23.28 -11.25
CA ALA A 133 4.02 24.35 -12.19
C ALA A 133 3.02 25.52 -12.13
N GLY A 134 1.91 25.37 -11.39
CA GLY A 134 0.89 26.42 -11.25
C GLY A 134 -0.01 26.56 -12.48
N ASP A 135 -0.01 25.59 -13.40
CA ASP A 135 -0.81 25.62 -14.63
C ASP A 135 -2.33 25.76 -14.37
N PHE A 136 -2.77 25.39 -13.16
CA PHE A 136 -4.17 25.41 -12.74
C PHE A 136 -4.53 26.54 -11.78
N ASP A 137 -3.55 27.31 -11.31
CA ASP A 137 -3.77 28.34 -10.28
C ASP A 137 -4.60 29.50 -10.83
N ALA A 138 -4.30 29.96 -12.05
CA ALA A 138 -5.07 31.01 -12.72
C ALA A 138 -6.54 30.62 -12.97
N TYR A 139 -6.80 29.33 -13.26
CA TYR A 139 -8.17 28.83 -13.39
C TYR A 139 -8.88 28.85 -12.05
N LEU A 140 -8.22 28.40 -10.98
CA LEU A 140 -8.79 28.41 -9.62
C LEU A 140 -9.10 29.83 -9.14
N ASP A 141 -8.21 30.79 -9.40
CA ASP A 141 -8.40 32.20 -9.04
C ASP A 141 -9.62 32.79 -9.75
N SER A 142 -9.77 32.53 -11.05
CA SER A 142 -10.96 32.96 -11.81
C SER A 142 -12.24 32.32 -11.28
N LYS A 143 -12.23 31.00 -11.07
CA LYS A 143 -13.37 30.24 -10.51
C LYS A 143 -13.76 30.78 -9.14
N PHE A 144 -12.79 31.09 -8.29
CA PHE A 144 -13.01 31.64 -6.97
C PHE A 144 -13.61 33.05 -7.04
N ALA A 145 -13.09 33.92 -7.91
CA ALA A 145 -13.66 35.25 -8.11
C ALA A 145 -15.12 35.18 -8.59
N ASP A 146 -15.39 34.33 -9.59
CA ASP A 146 -16.72 34.18 -10.18
C ASP A 146 -17.74 33.58 -9.20
N GLU A 147 -17.37 32.55 -8.43
CA GLU A 147 -18.33 31.85 -7.56
C GLU A 147 -18.44 32.45 -6.16
N TRP A 148 -17.36 33.03 -5.64
CA TRP A 148 -17.31 33.50 -4.25
C TRP A 148 -17.43 35.02 -4.11
N LEU A 149 -16.95 35.81 -5.08
CA LEU A 149 -17.05 37.28 -5.02
C LEU A 149 -18.30 37.81 -5.70
N ALA A 150 -18.76 37.20 -6.80
CA ALA A 150 -19.96 37.68 -7.52
C ALA A 150 -21.26 37.65 -6.69
N GLY A 151 -21.32 36.84 -5.62
CA GLY A 151 -22.45 36.79 -4.69
C GLY A 151 -22.43 37.82 -3.55
N ARG A 152 -21.36 38.61 -3.39
CA ARG A 152 -21.23 39.60 -2.29
C ARG A 152 -21.63 41.02 -2.71
N ASP A 153 -21.67 41.32 -4.00
CA ASP A 153 -21.98 42.66 -4.51
C ASP A 153 -23.47 42.86 -4.87
N SER A 154 -24.32 41.85 -4.64
CA SER A 154 -25.77 41.96 -4.78
C SER A 154 -26.45 42.35 -3.46
N GLU A 155 -26.01 43.42 -2.80
CA GLU A 155 -26.85 44.13 -1.84
C GLU A 155 -27.88 44.92 -2.65
N PRO A 156 -29.20 44.60 -2.58
CA PRO A 156 -30.19 45.41 -3.24
C PRO A 156 -30.21 46.77 -2.55
N THR A 157 -29.74 47.81 -3.26
CA THR A 157 -29.97 49.21 -2.89
C THR A 157 -31.45 49.38 -2.64
N THR A 158 -31.84 49.36 -1.36
CA THR A 158 -33.18 49.63 -0.89
C THR A 158 -33.39 51.12 -1.07
N THR A 159 -33.87 51.50 -2.26
CA THR A 159 -34.45 52.81 -2.51
C THR A 159 -35.66 52.96 -1.59
N SER A 160 -35.45 53.65 -0.47
CA SER A 160 -36.51 54.05 0.46
C SER A 160 -37.44 55.05 -0.25
N PRO A 161 -38.77 54.83 -0.31
CA PRO A 161 -39.67 55.77 -0.95
C PRO A 161 -39.85 57.03 -0.07
N PRO A 162 -40.03 58.23 -0.66
CA PRO A 162 -40.13 59.48 0.09
C PRO A 162 -41.43 59.55 0.90
N PRO A 163 -41.46 60.31 2.01
CA PRO A 163 -42.60 60.37 2.90
C PRO A 163 -43.78 61.15 2.25
N PRO A 164 -45.03 60.76 2.54
CA PRO A 164 -46.20 61.47 2.04
C PRO A 164 -46.37 62.83 2.75
N ALA A 165 -46.84 63.81 1.97
CA ALA A 165 -47.08 65.20 2.37
C ALA A 165 -48.34 65.38 3.24
#